data_AF-A0A800AGX2-F1
#
_entry.id   AF-A0A800AGX2-F1
#
_cell.length_a   1.000
_cell.length_b   1.000
_cell.length_c   1.000
_cell.angle_alpha   90.00
_cell.angle_beta   90.00
_cell.angle_gamma   90.00
#
_symmetry.space_group_name_H-M   'P 1'
#
loop_
_entity.id
_entity.type
_entity.pdbx_description
1 polymer ?
#
loop_
_entity_poly.entity_id
_entity_poly.type
_entity_poly.pdbx_seq_one_letter_code
_entity_poly.pdbx_strand_id
1 'polypeptide(L)'
;MLGFRFRNLYRVRDINAFFISLCLHLIAFIITGFVLYSQKPIRDEEVVQLSFIDANELRPRRPKSHKPIEIKPIDPTERQNVTKEITRKIHDESASKFNEVIAQAPVPVIRNASVERNMEKTEVLPDVMTMVEGLRQDEIMLSKQMSSRNAPEAGDGMSSFRQRVRGSGAAGGGLGIARMTDVVDISFPQEDQLEGNTDIGAETYSPFGDALFNIAQHILTYNQTGYADIVFVLDTSLSMQDNIQKVADALFSMTNAYDKAGLDYRLGFVEFSVRRYGEKIEIDPLTSDPMLLQRRMRSLRISGNEHALDALWKALIYLEFRPEAEKHLILVTDEPATTGWTEKNAYYQRRDWVLQESGRQNVIVHVLGYNEYFQRQLAQRTNGLWQEIPGGQRPSSVVVQGTGLPTSRSSNWKLLKSFRDIARHIARTSDANSKISDAAVEIVIVLDYSLSMAGKIAALRQGFTEFIGTIDLFALDYSIGLMLFAEAKNAVNAIDGVTVLAQPTLTDPEKFMNLLTLPMGGDEHLIDAMVEGLPKIRFRQAQRVVFIITDEPSTGNYDVDEALDVCRSLNVQVDVLGPLPAGATNRMIAEGYQLPGDDFQSLVVNQTGGIFRLMPNSLAIADANQ
;
A
#
# COMPACT_ATOMS: atom_id res chain seq x y z
N MET A 1 -46.49 -2.74 65.92
CA MET A 1 -46.59 -3.08 64.48
C MET A 1 -45.20 -2.95 63.82
N LEU A 2 -44.22 -3.76 64.23
CA LEU A 2 -42.79 -3.52 63.92
C LEU A 2 -41.98 -4.79 63.52
N GLY A 3 -42.64 -5.93 63.33
CA GLY A 3 -41.97 -7.23 63.13
C GLY A 3 -41.70 -7.66 61.68
N PHE A 4 -42.22 -6.95 60.66
CA PHE A 4 -42.25 -7.47 59.28
C PHE A 4 -41.18 -6.90 58.31
N ARG A 5 -40.37 -5.92 58.72
CA ARG A 5 -39.38 -5.28 57.81
C ARG A 5 -37.96 -5.89 57.83
N PHE A 6 -37.59 -6.68 58.84
CA PHE A 6 -36.23 -7.22 58.95
C PHE A 6 -35.96 -8.51 58.13
N ARG A 7 -36.99 -9.16 57.59
CA ARG A 7 -36.83 -10.47 56.92
C ARG A 7 -36.34 -10.40 55.45
N ASN A 8 -36.46 -9.25 54.78
CA ASN A 8 -36.05 -9.10 53.37
C ASN A 8 -34.57 -8.72 53.17
N LEU A 9 -33.89 -8.13 54.17
CA LEU A 9 -32.49 -7.69 54.02
C LEU A 9 -31.48 -8.85 54.07
N TYR A 10 -31.78 -9.93 54.80
CA TYR A 10 -30.91 -11.12 54.83
C TYR A 10 -30.92 -11.87 53.50
N ARG A 11 -32.11 -12.07 52.90
CA ARG A 11 -32.29 -12.87 51.67
C ARG A 11 -31.50 -12.36 50.46
N VAL A 12 -31.20 -11.05 50.39
CA VAL A 12 -30.39 -10.46 49.31
C VAL A 12 -28.88 -10.71 49.52
N ARG A 13 -28.40 -10.72 50.78
CA ARG A 13 -26.98 -10.98 51.08
C ARG A 13 -26.61 -12.42 50.75
N ASP A 14 -27.48 -13.37 51.03
CA ASP A 14 -27.25 -14.80 50.76
C ASP A 14 -27.19 -15.11 49.26
N ILE A 15 -28.03 -14.46 48.44
CA ILE A 15 -28.00 -14.59 46.98
C ILE A 15 -26.70 -14.02 46.40
N ASN A 16 -26.25 -12.85 46.86
CA ASN A 16 -25.00 -12.25 46.38
C ASN A 16 -23.78 -13.10 46.77
N ALA A 17 -23.76 -13.67 47.98
CA ALA A 17 -22.70 -14.59 48.41
C ALA A 17 -22.66 -15.86 47.54
N PHE A 18 -23.82 -16.42 47.18
CA PHE A 18 -23.91 -17.56 46.27
C PHE A 18 -23.38 -17.24 44.87
N PHE A 19 -23.75 -16.10 44.29
CA PHE A 19 -23.24 -15.67 42.98
C PHE A 19 -21.72 -15.44 42.97
N ILE A 20 -21.17 -14.81 44.01
CA ILE A 20 -19.71 -14.60 44.12
C ILE A 20 -18.98 -15.95 44.22
N SER A 21 -19.51 -16.89 45.01
CA SER A 21 -18.96 -18.25 45.11
C SER A 21 -18.98 -18.97 43.76
N LEU A 22 -20.10 -18.90 43.02
CA LEU A 22 -20.25 -19.51 41.70
C LEU A 22 -19.22 -18.96 40.70
N CYS A 23 -19.02 -17.64 40.66
CA CYS A 23 -18.03 -17.01 39.79
C CYS A 23 -16.59 -17.46 40.12
N LEU A 24 -16.24 -17.57 41.41
CA LEU A 24 -14.91 -18.04 41.82
C LEU A 24 -14.66 -19.51 41.40
N HIS A 25 -15.66 -20.38 41.52
CA HIS A 25 -15.55 -21.77 41.06
C HIS A 25 -15.43 -21.87 39.54
N LEU A 26 -16.14 -21.03 38.78
CA LEU A 26 -16.02 -20.98 37.31
C LEU A 26 -14.61 -20.58 36.88
N ILE A 27 -14.03 -19.55 37.51
CA ILE A 27 -12.65 -19.09 37.24
C ILE A 27 -11.64 -20.20 37.57
N ALA A 28 -11.78 -20.85 38.73
CA ALA A 28 -10.92 -21.98 39.12
C ALA A 28 -11.01 -23.16 38.13
N PHE A 29 -12.20 -23.46 37.61
CA PHE A 29 -12.40 -24.50 36.61
C PHE A 29 -11.71 -24.17 35.27
N ILE A 30 -11.82 -22.92 34.80
CA ILE A 30 -11.15 -22.45 33.57
C ILE A 30 -9.62 -22.54 33.72
N ILE A 31 -9.06 -22.08 34.84
CA ILE A 31 -7.62 -22.15 35.12
C ILE A 31 -7.14 -23.61 35.16
N THR A 32 -7.88 -24.49 35.86
CA THR A 32 -7.55 -25.91 35.97
C THR A 32 -7.60 -26.60 34.59
N GLY A 33 -8.60 -26.29 33.77
CA GLY A 33 -8.71 -26.78 32.39
C GLY A 33 -7.55 -26.33 31.51
N PHE A 34 -7.13 -25.07 31.63
CA PHE A 34 -5.99 -24.54 30.88
C PHE A 34 -4.67 -25.22 31.28
N VAL A 35 -4.42 -25.40 32.58
CA VAL A 35 -3.25 -26.13 33.08
C VAL A 35 -3.23 -27.57 32.54
N LEU A 36 -4.34 -28.31 32.64
CA LEU A 36 -4.45 -29.68 32.12
C LEU A 36 -4.31 -29.77 30.59
N TYR A 37 -4.74 -28.74 29.85
CA TYR A 37 -4.55 -28.66 28.40
C TYR A 37 -3.08 -28.42 28.04
N SER A 38 -2.44 -27.45 28.71
CA SER A 38 -1.02 -27.10 28.50
C SER A 38 -0.03 -28.21 28.93
N GLN A 39 -0.46 -29.12 29.80
CA GLN A 39 0.34 -30.28 30.24
C GLN A 39 0.25 -31.50 29.32
N LYS A 40 -0.49 -31.44 28.20
CA LYS A 40 -0.42 -32.52 27.20
C LYS A 40 0.93 -32.44 26.47
N PRO A 41 1.84 -33.42 26.63
CA PRO A 41 3.05 -33.45 25.82
C PRO A 41 2.66 -33.60 24.36
N ILE A 42 3.28 -32.80 23.50
CA ILE A 42 3.22 -32.99 22.05
C ILE A 42 3.78 -34.39 21.78
N ARG A 43 2.93 -35.28 21.25
CA ARG A 43 3.37 -36.60 20.83
C ARG A 43 4.02 -36.48 19.46
N ASP A 44 5.34 -36.66 19.42
CA ASP A 44 6.11 -36.85 18.20
C ASP A 44 5.82 -38.24 17.61
N GLU A 45 4.68 -38.39 16.93
CA GLU A 45 4.35 -39.58 16.12
C GLU A 45 3.72 -39.20 14.77
N GLU A 46 4.55 -38.75 13.82
CA GLU A 46 4.46 -39.28 12.44
C GLU A 46 5.81 -39.19 11.72
N VAL A 47 6.59 -40.28 11.82
CA VAL A 47 7.83 -40.44 11.05
C VAL A 47 7.47 -40.78 9.61
N VAL A 48 7.26 -39.76 8.78
CA VAL A 48 7.19 -39.93 7.33
C VAL A 48 8.56 -40.35 6.83
N GLN A 49 8.65 -41.56 6.28
CA GLN A 49 9.87 -42.05 5.64
C GLN A 49 10.16 -41.23 4.38
N LEU A 50 11.04 -40.24 4.51
CA LEU A 50 11.70 -39.61 3.37
C LEU A 50 12.69 -40.61 2.78
N SER A 51 12.30 -41.27 1.69
CA SER A 51 13.24 -41.94 0.80
C SER A 51 14.23 -40.91 0.29
N PHE A 52 15.53 -41.18 0.46
CA PHE A 52 16.60 -40.29 0.01
C PHE A 52 16.50 -40.06 -1.49
N ILE A 53 16.12 -38.85 -1.90
CA ILE A 53 16.23 -38.38 -3.28
C ILE A 53 17.71 -38.10 -3.54
N ASP A 54 18.21 -38.64 -4.65
CA ASP A 54 19.62 -38.54 -5.05
C ASP A 54 20.03 -37.07 -5.23
N ALA A 55 21.15 -36.68 -4.60
CA ALA A 55 21.65 -35.30 -4.60
C ALA A 55 22.02 -34.77 -6.00
N ASN A 56 22.02 -35.62 -7.03
CA ASN A 56 22.25 -35.23 -8.43
C ASN A 56 21.03 -34.60 -9.13
N GLU A 57 19.81 -34.68 -8.59
CA GLU A 57 18.62 -34.10 -9.26
C GLU A 57 18.39 -32.60 -8.96
N LEU A 58 18.99 -32.03 -7.91
CA LEU A 58 18.84 -30.61 -7.54
C LEU A 58 19.75 -29.66 -8.34
N ARG A 59 19.84 -29.85 -9.67
CA ARG A 59 20.30 -28.79 -10.56
C ARG A 59 19.12 -27.85 -10.87
N PRO A 60 19.21 -26.54 -10.61
CA PRO A 60 18.14 -25.62 -10.98
C PRO A 60 17.93 -25.67 -12.50
N ARG A 61 16.76 -26.17 -12.91
CA ARG A 61 16.35 -26.11 -14.32
C ARG A 61 16.23 -24.65 -14.71
N ARG A 62 17.20 -24.14 -15.47
CA ARG A 62 17.09 -22.85 -16.17
C ARG A 62 15.71 -22.81 -16.87
N PRO A 63 14.92 -21.74 -16.70
CA PRO A 63 13.65 -21.64 -17.40
C PRO A 63 13.92 -21.75 -18.90
N LYS A 64 13.27 -22.72 -19.56
CA LYS A 64 13.36 -22.83 -21.02
C LYS A 64 12.73 -21.58 -21.60
N SER A 65 13.50 -20.75 -22.29
CA SER A 65 12.96 -19.67 -23.11
C SER A 65 11.88 -20.25 -24.02
N HIS A 66 10.62 -19.93 -23.74
CA HIS A 66 9.53 -20.23 -24.64
C HIS A 66 9.55 -19.13 -25.69
N LYS A 67 9.62 -19.53 -26.97
CA LYS A 67 9.50 -18.57 -28.07
C LYS A 67 8.14 -17.88 -27.97
N PRO A 68 8.03 -16.59 -28.32
CA PRO A 68 6.74 -15.95 -28.49
C PRO A 68 5.83 -16.80 -29.38
N ILE A 69 4.55 -16.93 -29.00
CA ILE A 69 3.56 -17.58 -29.86
C ILE A 69 3.38 -16.68 -31.07
N GLU A 70 3.84 -17.16 -32.23
CA GLU A 70 3.66 -16.47 -33.50
C GLU A 70 2.18 -16.57 -33.89
N ILE A 71 1.41 -15.53 -33.58
CA ILE A 71 -0.03 -15.46 -33.89
C ILE A 71 -0.15 -15.30 -35.41
N LYS A 72 -0.31 -16.43 -36.12
CA LYS A 72 -0.75 -16.40 -37.51
C LYS A 72 -2.20 -15.92 -37.57
N PRO A 73 -2.54 -14.98 -38.46
CA PRO A 73 -3.91 -14.56 -38.64
C PRO A 73 -4.76 -15.76 -39.07
N ILE A 74 -5.82 -16.04 -38.31
CA ILE A 74 -6.76 -17.12 -38.59
C ILE A 74 -7.62 -16.69 -39.78
N ASP A 75 -7.66 -17.53 -40.82
CA ASP A 75 -8.50 -17.30 -42.00
C ASP A 75 -9.99 -17.30 -41.58
N PRO A 76 -10.78 -16.25 -41.90
CA PRO A 76 -12.18 -16.15 -41.51
C PRO A 76 -13.07 -17.28 -42.07
N THR A 77 -12.62 -18.05 -43.08
CA THR A 77 -13.37 -19.20 -43.62
C THR A 77 -13.38 -20.42 -42.69
N GLU A 78 -12.39 -20.60 -41.81
CA GLU A 78 -12.28 -21.81 -40.98
C GLU A 78 -13.24 -21.80 -39.77
N ARG A 79 -13.62 -20.60 -39.29
CA ARG A 79 -14.53 -20.43 -38.14
C ARG A 79 -15.96 -20.94 -38.40
N GLN A 80 -16.45 -20.93 -39.64
CA GLN A 80 -17.83 -21.35 -39.93
C GLN A 80 -18.05 -22.87 -39.88
N ASN A 81 -16.98 -23.68 -39.98
CA ASN A 81 -17.10 -25.13 -39.97
C ASN A 81 -17.19 -25.69 -38.54
N VAL A 82 -16.42 -25.12 -37.60
CA VAL A 82 -16.41 -25.55 -36.18
C VAL A 82 -17.78 -25.33 -35.52
N THR A 83 -18.48 -24.23 -35.83
CA THR A 83 -19.82 -23.97 -35.26
C THR A 83 -20.86 -25.00 -35.70
N LYS A 84 -20.78 -25.51 -36.94
CA LYS A 84 -21.70 -26.54 -37.47
C LYS A 84 -21.46 -27.93 -36.89
N GLU A 85 -20.24 -28.24 -36.46
CA GLU A 85 -19.90 -29.55 -35.91
C GLU A 85 -20.36 -29.68 -34.44
N ILE A 86 -20.28 -28.59 -33.67
CA ILE A 86 -20.75 -28.55 -32.27
C ILE A 86 -22.29 -28.68 -32.20
N THR A 87 -23.05 -28.05 -33.09
CA THR A 87 -24.52 -28.20 -33.10
C THR A 87 -24.97 -29.63 -33.42
N ARG A 88 -24.13 -30.43 -34.07
CA ARG A 88 -24.45 -31.80 -34.46
C ARG A 88 -24.23 -32.81 -33.32
N LYS A 89 -23.29 -32.57 -32.41
CA LYS A 89 -23.01 -33.45 -31.26
C LYS A 89 -24.01 -33.32 -30.10
N ILE A 90 -24.75 -32.22 -30.00
CA ILE A 90 -25.69 -31.99 -28.89
C ILE A 90 -27.05 -32.71 -29.10
N HIS A 91 -27.29 -33.32 -30.27
CA HIS A 91 -28.59 -33.92 -30.60
C HIS A 91 -28.68 -35.46 -30.54
N ASP A 92 -27.56 -36.17 -30.31
CA ASP A 92 -27.53 -37.66 -30.35
C ASP A 92 -27.37 -38.34 -28.96
N GLU A 93 -27.14 -37.60 -27.87
CA GLU A 93 -27.01 -38.19 -26.52
C GLU A 93 -28.24 -37.95 -25.62
N SER A 94 -29.37 -38.54 -26.03
CA SER A 94 -30.55 -38.68 -25.16
C SER A 94 -31.19 -40.07 -25.26
N ALA A 95 -30.69 -41.04 -24.49
CA ALA A 95 -31.37 -42.33 -24.32
C ALA A 95 -31.02 -43.05 -22.99
N SER A 96 -32.05 -43.25 -22.15
CA SER A 96 -32.11 -44.20 -21.01
C SER A 96 -31.25 -43.88 -19.76
N LYS A 97 -31.63 -44.26 -18.53
CA LYS A 97 -32.87 -44.81 -17.93
C LYS A 97 -32.70 -44.74 -16.39
N PHE A 98 -33.71 -44.36 -15.62
CA PHE A 98 -34.31 -45.15 -14.52
C PHE A 98 -35.41 -44.38 -13.77
N ASN A 99 -36.48 -45.08 -13.38
CA ASN A 99 -37.60 -44.59 -12.55
C ASN A 99 -37.51 -45.22 -11.15
N GLU A 100 -37.91 -44.47 -10.11
CA GLU A 100 -38.80 -44.89 -8.99
C GLU A 100 -39.14 -43.63 -8.15
N VAL A 101 -40.35 -43.06 -8.20
CA VAL A 101 -41.55 -43.36 -7.38
C VAL A 101 -41.26 -43.15 -5.86
N ILE A 102 -41.90 -42.19 -5.16
CA ILE A 102 -43.16 -42.37 -4.40
C ILE A 102 -43.86 -41.01 -4.05
N ALA A 103 -45.21 -40.99 -4.17
CA ALA A 103 -46.29 -40.23 -3.48
C ALA A 103 -46.36 -38.66 -3.37
N GLN A 104 -47.26 -38.11 -4.20
CA GLN A 104 -48.40 -37.18 -3.94
C GLN A 104 -48.68 -36.72 -2.47
N ALA A 105 -48.76 -35.40 -2.15
CA ALA A 105 -49.94 -34.49 -2.18
C ALA A 105 -50.77 -34.45 -0.86
N PRO A 106 -51.66 -33.45 -0.56
CA PRO A 106 -52.16 -32.33 -1.37
C PRO A 106 -52.19 -30.92 -0.69
N VAL A 107 -52.65 -29.92 -1.44
CA VAL A 107 -52.91 -28.51 -1.05
C VAL A 107 -54.31 -28.34 -0.40
N PRO A 108 -54.48 -27.44 0.58
CA PRO A 108 -55.79 -26.87 0.94
C PRO A 108 -55.96 -25.41 0.50
N VAL A 109 -57.14 -25.10 -0.07
CA VAL A 109 -57.63 -23.74 -0.35
C VAL A 109 -58.86 -23.47 0.52
N ILE A 110 -58.88 -22.38 1.31
CA ILE A 110 -60.11 -21.88 1.97
C ILE A 110 -60.17 -20.35 1.89
N ARG A 111 -61.40 -19.82 1.78
CA ARG A 111 -61.76 -18.39 1.61
C ARG A 111 -62.27 -17.76 2.92
N ASN A 112 -62.19 -16.42 2.98
CA ASN A 112 -63.09 -15.42 3.62
C ASN A 112 -63.86 -15.73 4.93
N ALA A 113 -63.77 -14.83 5.93
CA ALA A 113 -64.93 -14.09 6.52
C ALA A 113 -64.61 -13.21 7.77
N SER A 114 -64.45 -11.89 7.56
CA SER A 114 -65.11 -10.73 8.23
C SER A 114 -65.67 -10.72 9.71
N VAL A 115 -65.69 -9.48 10.29
CA VAL A 115 -66.52 -8.96 11.44
C VAL A 115 -65.91 -9.18 12.87
N GLU A 116 -65.91 -8.30 13.89
CA GLU A 116 -66.68 -7.08 14.25
C GLU A 116 -65.94 -5.96 15.07
N ARG A 117 -66.39 -4.70 14.81
CA ARG A 117 -66.49 -3.38 15.50
C ARG A 117 -66.12 -3.07 16.98
N ASN A 118 -65.83 -1.76 17.20
CA ASN A 118 -66.33 -0.76 18.23
C ASN A 118 -65.17 0.12 18.78
N MET A 119 -65.29 1.44 19.07
CA MET A 119 -66.41 2.42 19.00
C MET A 119 -65.89 3.90 19.10
N GLU A 120 -66.63 4.88 18.55
CA GLU A 120 -66.73 6.33 18.93
C GLU A 120 -65.47 7.26 18.88
N LYS A 121 -65.53 8.59 18.64
CA LYS A 121 -66.63 9.61 18.49
C LYS A 121 -66.09 10.91 17.81
N THR A 122 -66.96 11.74 17.20
CA THR A 122 -66.99 13.23 17.21
C THR A 122 -65.75 14.09 16.79
N GLU A 123 -65.79 15.13 15.92
CA GLU A 123 -66.78 15.64 14.91
C GLU A 123 -66.29 16.91 14.14
N VAL A 124 -67.10 17.41 13.18
CA VAL A 124 -67.21 18.79 12.58
C VAL A 124 -66.33 19.24 11.39
N LEU A 125 -67.01 19.73 10.33
CA LEU A 125 -66.53 20.46 9.13
C LEU A 125 -66.83 21.98 9.24
N PRO A 126 -66.30 22.84 8.34
CA PRO A 126 -67.19 23.30 7.26
C PRO A 126 -66.54 23.48 5.87
N ASP A 127 -67.41 23.54 4.85
CA ASP A 127 -67.14 23.78 3.42
C ASP A 127 -66.58 25.16 3.06
N VAL A 128 -65.92 25.26 1.90
CA VAL A 128 -66.02 26.42 1.00
C VAL A 128 -66.21 25.99 -0.47
N MET A 129 -67.42 26.27 -0.95
CA MET A 129 -67.91 26.49 -2.33
C MET A 129 -66.86 26.79 -3.44
N THR A 130 -66.80 26.09 -4.59
CA THR A 130 -67.72 25.92 -5.77
C THR A 130 -67.55 26.93 -6.92
N MET A 131 -67.83 26.44 -8.15
CA MET A 131 -68.07 27.13 -9.44
C MET A 131 -66.88 27.45 -10.36
N VAL A 132 -66.98 27.46 -11.71
CA VAL A 132 -67.69 26.64 -12.74
C VAL A 132 -67.45 27.30 -14.13
N GLU A 133 -67.70 26.58 -15.23
CA GLU A 133 -67.71 27.06 -16.65
C GLU A 133 -66.35 27.40 -17.30
N GLY A 134 -66.04 26.98 -18.53
CA GLY A 134 -66.74 26.02 -19.40
C GLY A 134 -66.15 25.95 -20.82
N LEU A 135 -66.40 24.82 -21.52
CA LEU A 135 -66.64 24.62 -22.97
C LEU A 135 -65.68 25.32 -24.00
N ARG A 136 -65.18 24.67 -25.07
CA ARG A 136 -65.79 23.63 -25.92
C ARG A 136 -64.75 22.99 -26.88
N GLN A 137 -64.87 21.67 -27.05
CA GLN A 137 -64.84 20.85 -28.28
C GLN A 137 -64.24 21.43 -29.60
N ASP A 138 -63.38 20.64 -30.28
CA ASP A 138 -63.84 19.70 -31.33
C ASP A 138 -62.75 18.69 -31.77
N GLU A 139 -63.16 17.53 -32.25
CA GLU A 139 -62.32 16.46 -32.83
C GLU A 139 -62.12 16.65 -34.35
N ILE A 140 -61.14 15.97 -34.96
CA ILE A 140 -61.34 15.05 -36.11
C ILE A 140 -60.04 14.33 -36.51
N MET A 141 -60.19 13.13 -37.05
CA MET A 141 -59.17 12.11 -37.34
C MET A 141 -58.62 12.11 -38.79
N LEU A 142 -57.49 11.40 -38.95
CA LEU A 142 -57.10 10.55 -40.11
C LEU A 142 -56.58 11.20 -41.43
N SER A 143 -55.31 10.89 -41.80
CA SER A 143 -54.95 9.75 -42.69
C SER A 143 -53.77 9.98 -43.66
N LYS A 144 -53.09 8.86 -44.04
CA LYS A 144 -52.24 8.64 -45.26
C LYS A 144 -50.90 9.41 -45.36
N GLN A 145 -49.85 8.93 -46.06
CA GLN A 145 -49.63 7.70 -46.86
C GLN A 145 -48.14 7.27 -46.91
N MET A 146 -47.86 6.02 -47.35
CA MET A 146 -46.52 5.43 -47.55
C MET A 146 -45.83 5.79 -48.88
N SER A 147 -44.48 5.73 -48.90
CA SER A 147 -43.60 5.11 -49.95
C SER A 147 -42.12 5.15 -49.46
N SER A 148 -41.39 4.04 -49.29
CA SER A 148 -40.55 3.30 -50.29
C SER A 148 -39.38 4.14 -50.84
N ARG A 149 -38.10 3.69 -50.99
CA ARG A 149 -37.56 2.32 -51.19
C ARG A 149 -36.00 2.27 -51.06
N ASN A 150 -35.46 1.10 -50.68
CA ASN A 150 -34.14 0.48 -51.05
C ASN A 150 -32.76 1.01 -50.57
N ALA A 151 -31.83 0.05 -50.46
CA ALA A 151 -30.46 0.06 -49.88
C ALA A 151 -29.35 0.03 -51.00
N PRO A 152 -28.02 -0.27 -50.80
CA PRO A 152 -27.31 -0.86 -49.64
C PRO A 152 -25.88 -0.34 -49.27
N GLU A 153 -25.34 -0.91 -48.17
CA GLU A 153 -23.92 -1.24 -47.85
C GLU A 153 -22.77 -0.21 -47.97
N ALA A 154 -22.03 0.00 -46.85
CA ALA A 154 -20.76 -0.70 -46.55
C ALA A 154 -20.08 -0.12 -45.29
N GLY A 155 -19.47 -0.96 -44.43
CA GLY A 155 -18.68 -0.50 -43.27
C GLY A 155 -18.87 -1.32 -42.00
N ASP A 156 -18.48 -2.60 -42.02
CA ASP A 156 -18.56 -3.50 -40.87
C ASP A 156 -17.45 -3.18 -39.84
N GLY A 157 -17.74 -2.22 -38.95
CA GLY A 157 -16.90 -1.90 -37.80
C GLY A 157 -17.37 -2.67 -36.58
N MET A 158 -16.50 -3.54 -36.04
CA MET A 158 -16.77 -4.28 -34.79
C MET A 158 -17.20 -3.33 -33.67
N SER A 159 -18.51 -3.32 -33.37
CA SER A 159 -19.03 -2.65 -32.18
C SER A 159 -18.59 -3.43 -30.95
N SER A 160 -17.81 -2.82 -30.07
CA SER A 160 -17.55 -3.40 -28.75
C SER A 160 -18.87 -3.64 -28.03
N PHE A 161 -18.96 -4.72 -27.25
CA PHE A 161 -20.19 -5.19 -26.60
C PHE A 161 -20.77 -4.20 -25.56
N ARG A 162 -20.07 -3.09 -25.30
CA ARG A 162 -20.45 -2.01 -24.39
C ARG A 162 -20.74 -0.76 -25.22
N GLN A 163 -22.00 -0.56 -25.59
CA GLN A 163 -22.46 0.55 -26.44
C GLN A 163 -22.29 1.91 -25.74
N ARG A 164 -21.08 2.47 -25.80
CA ARG A 164 -20.79 3.83 -25.31
C ARG A 164 -21.56 4.85 -26.15
N VAL A 165 -22.32 5.74 -25.50
CA VAL A 165 -23.07 6.79 -26.20
C VAL A 165 -22.11 7.84 -26.76
N ARG A 166 -21.65 7.65 -28.00
CA ARG A 166 -21.03 8.71 -28.81
C ARG A 166 -22.09 9.77 -29.09
N GLY A 167 -22.02 10.90 -28.37
CA GLY A 167 -22.91 12.04 -28.60
C GLY A 167 -22.64 12.69 -29.95
N SER A 168 -23.53 12.48 -30.93
CA SER A 168 -23.49 13.17 -32.23
C SER A 168 -23.95 14.62 -32.10
N GLY A 169 -23.01 15.56 -32.03
CA GLY A 169 -23.29 16.99 -31.96
C GLY A 169 -23.36 17.65 -33.33
N ALA A 170 -24.56 18.01 -33.80
CA ALA A 170 -24.74 18.92 -34.93
C ALA A 170 -25.98 19.82 -34.75
N ALA A 171 -25.75 21.14 -34.90
CA ALA A 171 -26.71 22.25 -34.96
C ALA A 171 -27.58 22.57 -33.71
N GLY A 172 -27.53 23.82 -33.21
CA GLY A 172 -28.50 24.23 -32.17
C GLY A 172 -28.46 25.62 -31.50
N GLY A 173 -27.35 26.39 -31.54
CA GLY A 173 -27.34 27.83 -31.18
C GLY A 173 -27.34 28.26 -29.68
N GLY A 174 -26.48 29.24 -29.37
CA GLY A 174 -26.72 30.21 -28.27
C GLY A 174 -25.93 30.07 -26.96
N LEU A 175 -25.00 31.01 -26.72
CA LEU A 175 -24.50 31.48 -25.40
C LEU A 175 -23.76 30.51 -24.46
N GLY A 176 -22.46 30.35 -24.71
CA GLY A 176 -21.45 30.85 -23.75
C GLY A 176 -21.18 30.13 -22.42
N ILE A 177 -20.75 28.87 -22.44
CA ILE A 177 -19.90 28.27 -21.38
C ILE A 177 -18.77 27.47 -22.04
N ALA A 178 -17.53 27.63 -21.57
CA ALA A 178 -16.37 26.93 -22.10
C ALA A 178 -16.48 25.40 -21.90
N ARG A 179 -16.40 24.65 -23.00
CA ARG A 179 -16.26 23.19 -23.03
C ARG A 179 -14.98 22.84 -23.79
N MET A 180 -14.04 22.17 -23.13
CA MET A 180 -13.03 21.36 -23.84
C MET A 180 -13.63 19.97 -24.04
N THR A 181 -13.69 19.52 -25.29
CA THR A 181 -14.08 18.17 -25.68
C THR A 181 -13.22 17.74 -26.85
N ASP A 182 -12.00 17.30 -26.55
CA ASP A 182 -11.15 16.60 -27.50
C ASP A 182 -11.11 15.12 -27.13
N VAL A 183 -11.69 14.30 -28.00
CA VAL A 183 -11.57 12.84 -27.97
C VAL A 183 -10.45 12.50 -28.94
N VAL A 184 -9.24 12.26 -28.41
CA VAL A 184 -8.09 11.87 -29.22
C VAL A 184 -8.24 10.42 -29.68
N ASP A 185 -8.22 10.21 -30.99
CA ASP A 185 -8.30 8.89 -31.63
C ASP A 185 -6.86 8.38 -31.86
N ILE A 186 -6.42 7.41 -31.05
CA ILE A 186 -5.02 6.94 -31.04
C ILE A 186 -4.79 5.98 -32.21
N SER A 187 -4.27 6.51 -33.31
CA SER A 187 -3.77 5.73 -34.44
C SER A 187 -2.34 5.25 -34.21
N PHE A 188 -2.05 4.01 -34.60
CA PHE A 188 -0.74 3.39 -34.43
C PHE A 188 0.16 3.71 -35.63
N PRO A 189 1.47 3.98 -35.45
CA PRO A 189 2.33 4.35 -36.55
C PRO A 189 2.61 3.14 -37.45
N GLN A 190 2.28 3.28 -38.74
CA GLN A 190 2.86 2.46 -39.80
C GLN A 190 4.08 3.21 -40.36
N GLU A 191 5.17 2.47 -40.52
CA GLU A 191 6.45 2.97 -41.03
C GLU A 191 6.35 3.22 -42.55
N ASP A 192 6.45 4.48 -42.98
CA ASP A 192 6.90 4.84 -44.33
C ASP A 192 7.40 6.30 -44.37
N GLN A 193 8.41 6.55 -45.20
CA GLN A 193 9.07 7.84 -45.34
C GLN A 193 8.26 8.77 -46.27
N LEU A 194 8.20 10.08 -45.96
CA LEU A 194 8.33 11.18 -46.93
C LEU A 194 8.40 12.55 -46.24
N GLU A 195 9.19 13.46 -46.81
CA GLU A 195 9.42 14.81 -46.28
C GLU A 195 8.20 15.74 -46.46
N GLY A 196 7.83 16.49 -45.43
CA GLY A 196 6.75 17.48 -45.50
C GLY A 196 6.63 18.31 -44.22
N ASN A 197 7.22 19.51 -44.23
CA ASN A 197 7.22 20.40 -43.06
C ASN A 197 5.85 21.03 -42.80
N THR A 198 5.11 20.49 -41.83
CA THR A 198 3.96 21.13 -41.18
C THR A 198 4.05 20.95 -39.67
N ASP A 199 3.91 22.02 -38.90
CA ASP A 199 3.95 21.99 -37.44
C ASP A 199 2.89 21.02 -36.88
N ILE A 200 3.34 19.84 -36.44
CA ILE A 200 2.50 18.89 -35.71
C ILE A 200 2.33 19.45 -34.29
N GLY A 201 1.08 19.77 -33.95
CA GLY A 201 0.73 20.25 -32.61
C GLY A 201 1.17 19.26 -31.55
N ALA A 202 1.85 19.75 -30.51
CA ALA A 202 2.40 18.91 -29.46
C ALA A 202 1.31 18.07 -28.80
N GLU A 203 1.39 16.74 -28.97
CA GLU A 203 0.63 15.80 -28.17
C GLU A 203 0.88 16.12 -26.69
N THR A 204 -0.19 16.40 -25.95
CA THR A 204 -0.06 16.87 -24.57
C THR A 204 0.24 15.68 -23.67
N TYR A 205 1.52 15.31 -23.61
CA TYR A 205 2.05 14.26 -22.74
C TYR A 205 1.49 14.42 -21.31
N SER A 206 0.72 13.43 -20.88
CA SER A 206 0.16 13.35 -19.54
C SER A 206 0.82 12.19 -18.81
N PRO A 207 1.79 12.45 -17.91
CA PRO A 207 2.48 11.39 -17.18
C PRO A 207 1.57 10.45 -16.38
N PHE A 208 0.37 10.92 -15.97
CA PHE A 208 -0.66 10.07 -15.36
C PHE A 208 -1.33 9.13 -16.38
N GLY A 209 -1.55 9.63 -17.60
CA GLY A 209 -2.00 8.83 -18.74
C GLY A 209 -1.00 7.72 -19.06
N ASP A 210 0.28 8.06 -19.16
CA ASP A 210 1.35 7.11 -19.43
C ASP A 210 1.45 6.05 -18.31
N ALA A 211 1.39 6.47 -17.04
CA ALA A 211 1.45 5.54 -15.92
C ALA A 211 0.26 4.56 -15.87
N LEU A 212 -0.97 5.04 -16.08
CA LEU A 212 -2.15 4.18 -16.13
C LEU A 212 -2.16 3.31 -17.40
N PHE A 213 -1.64 3.81 -18.52
CA PHE A 213 -1.46 3.01 -19.73
C PHE A 213 -0.45 1.87 -19.52
N ASN A 214 0.67 2.12 -18.82
CA ASN A 214 1.64 1.08 -18.47
C ASN A 214 1.03 -0.01 -17.57
N ILE A 215 0.20 0.39 -16.59
CA ILE A 215 -0.57 -0.57 -15.77
C ILE A 215 -1.57 -1.35 -16.64
N ALA A 216 -2.25 -0.68 -17.58
CA ALA A 216 -3.17 -1.33 -18.51
C ALA A 216 -2.47 -2.38 -19.40
N GLN A 217 -1.32 -2.03 -19.97
CA GLN A 217 -0.50 -2.96 -20.76
C GLN A 217 0.04 -4.10 -19.91
N HIS A 218 0.44 -3.86 -18.66
CA HIS A 218 0.86 -4.91 -17.74
C HIS A 218 -0.28 -5.89 -17.45
N ILE A 219 -1.48 -5.40 -17.15
CA ILE A 219 -2.67 -6.24 -16.95
C ILE A 219 -2.96 -7.05 -18.22
N LEU A 220 -3.01 -6.42 -19.40
CA LEU A 220 -3.26 -7.12 -20.67
C LEU A 220 -2.19 -8.15 -21.05
N THR A 221 -0.92 -7.90 -20.73
CA THR A 221 0.20 -8.80 -21.08
C THR A 221 0.21 -10.07 -20.24
N TYR A 222 -0.20 -9.97 -18.97
CA TYR A 222 -0.11 -11.08 -18.02
C TYR A 222 -1.46 -11.74 -17.68
N ASN A 223 -2.59 -11.18 -18.12
CA ASN A 223 -3.90 -11.77 -17.90
C ASN A 223 -4.08 -13.09 -18.68
N GLN A 224 -4.51 -14.13 -17.97
CA GLN A 224 -4.64 -15.49 -18.47
C GLN A 224 -6.11 -15.95 -18.59
N THR A 225 -7.02 -15.26 -17.90
CA THR A 225 -8.44 -15.65 -17.81
C THR A 225 -9.33 -14.99 -18.87
N GLY A 226 -8.95 -13.82 -19.38
CA GLY A 226 -9.82 -12.94 -20.17
C GLY A 226 -10.77 -12.08 -19.33
N TYR A 227 -10.72 -12.20 -18.00
CA TYR A 227 -11.58 -11.49 -17.04
C TYR A 227 -10.74 -10.77 -16.00
N ALA A 228 -11.06 -9.50 -15.71
CA ALA A 228 -10.34 -8.70 -14.72
C ALA A 228 -11.31 -7.90 -13.84
N ASP A 229 -11.02 -7.81 -12.55
CA ASP A 229 -11.74 -6.94 -11.61
C ASP A 229 -10.72 -5.97 -11.01
N ILE A 230 -10.86 -4.69 -11.34
CA ILE A 230 -9.83 -3.66 -11.16
C ILE A 230 -10.37 -2.58 -10.22
N VAL A 231 -9.80 -2.43 -9.03
CA VAL A 231 -10.28 -1.48 -8.02
C VAL A 231 -9.23 -0.43 -7.71
N PHE A 232 -9.58 0.83 -7.90
CA PHE A 232 -8.74 1.96 -7.56
C PHE A 232 -8.84 2.26 -6.05
N VAL A 233 -7.75 2.13 -5.31
CA VAL A 233 -7.68 2.54 -3.90
C VAL A 233 -7.15 3.96 -3.90
N LEU A 234 -8.06 4.92 -3.83
CA LEU A 234 -7.81 6.34 -4.05
C LEU A 234 -7.71 7.11 -2.74
N ASP A 235 -6.53 7.69 -2.58
CA ASP A 235 -6.30 8.81 -1.70
C ASP A 235 -7.17 10.02 -2.09
N THR A 236 -7.78 10.66 -1.10
CA THR A 236 -8.62 11.86 -1.27
C THR A 236 -8.18 13.03 -0.39
N SER A 237 -6.90 13.06 -0.01
CA SER A 237 -6.27 14.20 0.67
C SER A 237 -6.20 15.45 -0.20
N LEU A 238 -5.88 16.60 0.42
CA LEU A 238 -5.89 17.89 -0.26
C LEU A 238 -4.77 18.04 -1.31
N SER A 239 -3.64 17.36 -1.14
CA SER A 239 -2.56 17.30 -2.14
C SER A 239 -2.98 16.55 -3.40
N MET A 240 -3.86 15.56 -3.26
CA MET A 240 -4.30 14.69 -4.35
C MET A 240 -5.37 15.28 -5.29
N GLN A 241 -5.90 16.48 -5.01
CA GLN A 241 -6.96 17.12 -5.80
C GLN A 241 -6.75 17.05 -7.32
N ASP A 242 -5.62 17.58 -7.81
CA ASP A 242 -5.34 17.65 -9.24
C ASP A 242 -4.97 16.26 -9.82
N ASN A 243 -4.43 15.38 -8.98
CA ASN A 243 -3.99 14.04 -9.38
C ASN A 243 -5.20 13.12 -9.60
N ILE A 244 -6.23 13.20 -8.75
CA ILE A 244 -7.51 12.50 -8.92
C ILE A 244 -8.18 12.89 -10.24
N GLN A 245 -8.19 14.18 -10.60
CA GLN A 245 -8.77 14.62 -11.87
C GLN A 245 -7.99 14.05 -13.07
N LYS A 246 -6.65 14.07 -13.05
CA LYS A 246 -5.81 13.45 -14.10
C LYS A 246 -6.02 11.94 -14.21
N VAL A 247 -6.19 11.23 -13.09
CA VAL A 247 -6.54 9.80 -13.06
C VAL A 247 -7.92 9.56 -13.69
N ALA A 248 -8.91 10.39 -13.34
CA ALA A 248 -10.26 10.31 -13.92
C ALA A 248 -10.25 10.58 -15.43
N ASP A 249 -9.44 11.53 -15.90
CA ASP A 249 -9.29 11.85 -17.33
C ASP A 249 -8.62 10.70 -18.10
N ALA A 250 -7.57 10.10 -17.53
CA ALA A 250 -6.83 8.98 -18.12
C ALA A 250 -7.57 7.62 -18.07
N LEU A 251 -8.60 7.47 -17.24
CA LEU A 251 -9.38 6.23 -17.10
C LEU A 251 -9.96 5.72 -18.43
N PHE A 252 -10.34 6.62 -19.34
CA PHE A 252 -10.82 6.21 -20.65
C PHE A 252 -9.73 5.63 -21.54
N SER A 253 -8.50 6.14 -21.51
CA SER A 253 -7.38 5.57 -22.28
C SER A 253 -7.07 4.14 -21.87
N MET A 254 -7.05 3.88 -20.56
CA MET A 254 -6.89 2.55 -19.96
C MET A 254 -8.03 1.59 -20.36
N THR A 255 -9.29 2.01 -20.21
CA THR A 255 -10.44 1.15 -20.54
C THR A 255 -10.65 0.97 -22.04
N ASN A 256 -10.22 1.91 -22.89
CA ASN A 256 -10.19 1.75 -24.34
C ASN A 256 -9.18 0.66 -24.77
N ALA A 257 -8.02 0.56 -24.09
CA ALA A 257 -7.07 -0.52 -24.34
C ALA A 257 -7.68 -1.90 -24.01
N TYR A 258 -8.43 -1.99 -22.91
CA TYR A 258 -9.15 -3.20 -22.52
C TYR A 258 -10.28 -3.56 -23.50
N ASP A 259 -11.13 -2.61 -23.88
CA ASP A 259 -12.18 -2.80 -24.88
C ASP A 259 -11.59 -3.29 -26.22
N LYS A 260 -10.45 -2.73 -26.65
CA LYS A 260 -9.75 -3.11 -27.89
C LYS A 260 -9.13 -4.51 -27.81
N ALA A 261 -8.65 -4.92 -26.64
CA ALA A 261 -8.11 -6.25 -26.41
C ALA A 261 -9.19 -7.33 -26.16
N GLY A 262 -10.45 -6.94 -25.95
CA GLY A 262 -11.54 -7.86 -25.66
C GLY A 262 -11.56 -8.38 -24.21
N LEU A 263 -10.88 -7.70 -23.28
CA LEU A 263 -10.87 -8.05 -21.85
C LEU A 263 -12.23 -7.75 -21.21
N ASP A 264 -12.84 -8.70 -20.51
CA ASP A 264 -14.07 -8.44 -19.74
C ASP A 264 -13.74 -7.92 -18.33
N TYR A 265 -13.58 -6.59 -18.22
CA TYR A 265 -13.22 -5.94 -16.97
C TYR A 265 -14.44 -5.39 -16.19
N ARG A 266 -14.38 -5.44 -14.86
CA ARG A 266 -15.17 -4.57 -13.98
C ARG A 266 -14.25 -3.61 -13.24
N LEU A 267 -14.77 -2.45 -12.89
CA LEU A 267 -14.06 -1.38 -12.20
C LEU A 267 -14.74 -1.04 -10.88
N GLY A 268 -13.98 -0.88 -9.81
CA GLY A 268 -14.46 -0.33 -8.54
C GLY A 268 -13.54 0.78 -8.05
N PHE A 269 -13.89 1.38 -6.91
CA PHE A 269 -12.92 2.17 -6.15
C PHE A 269 -13.17 2.13 -4.64
N VAL A 270 -12.15 2.54 -3.90
CA VAL A 270 -12.17 2.77 -2.46
C VAL A 270 -11.68 4.19 -2.22
N GLU A 271 -12.54 5.10 -1.74
CA GLU A 271 -12.13 6.42 -1.22
C GLU A 271 -11.55 6.22 0.18
N PHE A 272 -10.39 6.82 0.48
CA PHE A 272 -9.92 6.99 1.85
C PHE A 272 -9.54 8.45 2.17
N SER A 273 -9.98 8.93 3.34
CA SER A 273 -9.56 10.20 3.93
C SER A 273 -9.80 10.25 5.45
N VAL A 274 -8.94 10.95 6.19
CA VAL A 274 -9.05 11.15 7.64
C VAL A 274 -9.66 12.52 7.93
N ARG A 275 -10.96 12.55 8.24
CA ARG A 275 -11.70 13.79 8.52
C ARG A 275 -11.61 14.16 10.01
N ARG A 276 -12.00 15.39 10.34
CA ARG A 276 -12.04 15.91 11.73
C ARG A 276 -12.85 15.04 12.72
N TYR A 277 -13.73 14.18 12.21
CA TYR A 277 -14.59 13.28 13.00
C TYR A 277 -14.18 11.80 12.86
N GLY A 278 -12.98 11.52 12.37
CA GLY A 278 -12.44 10.17 12.18
C GLY A 278 -12.19 9.79 10.72
N GLU A 279 -11.67 8.59 10.53
CA GLU A 279 -11.42 8.00 9.22
C GLU A 279 -12.74 7.76 8.47
N LYS A 280 -12.76 8.16 7.19
CA LYS A 280 -13.79 7.78 6.23
C LYS A 280 -13.14 6.90 5.16
N ILE A 281 -13.60 5.66 5.08
CA ILE A 281 -13.34 4.77 3.95
C ILE A 281 -14.68 4.38 3.36
N GLU A 282 -14.89 4.69 2.08
CA GLU A 282 -16.08 4.27 1.32
C GLU A 282 -15.64 3.32 0.20
N ILE A 283 -16.32 2.18 0.12
CA ILE A 283 -16.03 1.10 -0.84
C ILE A 283 -17.20 1.04 -1.81
N ASP A 284 -16.91 1.23 -3.09
CA ASP A 284 -17.93 1.24 -4.14
C ASP A 284 -17.91 -0.08 -4.93
N PRO A 285 -19.09 -0.71 -5.17
CA PRO A 285 -19.17 -1.99 -5.88
C PRO A 285 -18.60 -1.96 -7.30
N LEU A 286 -18.14 -3.12 -7.75
CA LEU A 286 -17.65 -3.34 -9.11
C LEU A 286 -18.73 -3.06 -10.17
N THR A 287 -18.43 -2.19 -11.13
CA THR A 287 -19.29 -1.80 -12.26
C THR A 287 -18.60 -2.05 -13.61
N SER A 288 -19.39 -2.33 -14.65
CA SER A 288 -18.90 -2.42 -16.03
C SER A 288 -18.97 -1.09 -16.79
N ASP A 289 -19.36 0.02 -16.14
CA ASP A 289 -19.45 1.36 -16.72
C ASP A 289 -18.29 2.28 -16.26
N PRO A 290 -17.28 2.54 -17.13
CA PRO A 290 -16.20 3.48 -16.84
C PRO A 290 -16.67 4.93 -16.65
N MET A 291 -17.78 5.33 -17.27
CA MET A 291 -18.31 6.70 -17.17
C MET A 291 -18.93 6.95 -15.79
N LEU A 292 -19.59 5.94 -15.19
CA LEU A 292 -20.03 6.01 -13.79
C LEU A 292 -18.83 6.21 -12.86
N LEU A 293 -17.78 5.41 -13.03
CA LEU A 293 -16.56 5.52 -12.21
C LEU A 293 -15.87 6.88 -12.38
N GLN A 294 -15.67 7.35 -13.62
CA GLN A 294 -15.08 8.67 -13.87
C GLN A 294 -15.90 9.79 -13.19
N ARG A 295 -17.22 9.77 -13.33
CA ARG A 295 -18.09 10.79 -12.70
C ARG A 295 -17.96 10.76 -11.17
N ARG A 296 -17.85 9.58 -10.57
CA ARG A 296 -17.63 9.43 -9.13
C ARG A 296 -16.26 9.99 -8.71
N MET A 297 -15.17 9.60 -9.38
CA MET A 297 -13.82 10.13 -9.15
C MET A 297 -13.78 11.67 -9.23
N ARG A 298 -14.40 12.27 -10.25
CA ARG A 298 -14.47 13.75 -10.39
C ARG A 298 -15.34 14.43 -9.31
N SER A 299 -16.20 13.69 -8.62
CA SER A 299 -17.11 14.20 -7.58
C SER A 299 -16.62 13.99 -6.14
N LEU A 300 -15.45 13.35 -5.96
CA LEU A 300 -14.90 13.02 -4.64
C LEU A 300 -14.72 14.27 -3.77
N ARG A 301 -15.04 14.15 -2.48
CA ARG A 301 -14.92 15.23 -1.51
C ARG A 301 -13.56 15.18 -0.83
N ILE A 302 -12.69 16.06 -1.31
CA ILE A 302 -11.30 16.17 -0.88
C ILE A 302 -11.20 16.62 0.59
N SER A 303 -10.43 15.91 1.41
CA SER A 303 -10.26 16.20 2.83
C SER A 303 -9.14 15.37 3.49
N GLY A 304 -8.47 15.95 4.48
CA GLY A 304 -7.88 15.17 5.57
C GLY A 304 -6.43 14.69 5.41
N ASN A 305 -6.00 13.90 6.39
CA ASN A 305 -4.80 13.05 6.35
C ASN A 305 -5.17 11.66 5.78
N GLU A 306 -4.23 10.72 5.79
CA GLU A 306 -4.33 9.45 5.04
C GLU A 306 -3.89 8.22 5.83
N HIS A 307 -4.58 7.09 5.63
CA HIS A 307 -4.24 5.78 6.19
C HIS A 307 -4.35 4.68 5.11
N ALA A 308 -3.45 4.73 4.12
CA ALA A 308 -3.47 3.80 2.98
C ALA A 308 -3.44 2.31 3.37
N LEU A 309 -2.81 1.94 4.50
CA LEU A 309 -2.84 0.55 4.99
C LEU A 309 -4.25 0.10 5.41
N ASP A 310 -5.02 1.00 6.01
CA ASP A 310 -6.39 0.71 6.47
C ASP A 310 -7.35 0.66 5.28
N ALA A 311 -7.10 1.47 4.24
CA ALA A 311 -7.78 1.40 2.95
C ALA A 311 -7.53 0.07 2.23
N LEU A 312 -6.27 -0.37 2.12
CA LEU A 312 -5.90 -1.67 1.55
C LEU A 312 -6.47 -2.84 2.38
N TRP A 313 -6.43 -2.74 3.71
CA TRP A 313 -7.01 -3.73 4.62
C TRP A 313 -8.53 -3.88 4.40
N LYS A 314 -9.28 -2.77 4.35
CA LYS A 314 -10.73 -2.80 4.10
C LYS A 314 -11.04 -3.27 2.68
N ALA A 315 -10.26 -2.86 1.67
CA ALA A 315 -10.41 -3.33 0.30
C ALA A 315 -10.32 -4.87 0.21
N LEU A 316 -9.29 -5.47 0.82
CA LEU A 316 -9.09 -6.91 0.83
C LEU A 316 -10.16 -7.71 1.59
N ILE A 317 -10.93 -7.09 2.50
CA ILE A 317 -11.98 -7.77 3.29
C ILE A 317 -13.37 -7.62 2.65
N TYR A 318 -13.69 -6.44 2.12
CA TYR A 318 -15.07 -6.08 1.76
C TYR A 318 -15.34 -6.04 0.25
N LEU A 319 -14.31 -6.16 -0.62
CA LEU A 319 -14.51 -6.23 -2.07
C LEU A 319 -14.89 -7.65 -2.50
N GLU A 320 -16.09 -7.79 -3.08
CA GLU A 320 -16.57 -9.03 -3.69
C GLU A 320 -16.06 -9.14 -5.15
N PHE A 321 -14.87 -9.71 -5.32
CA PHE A 321 -14.32 -10.05 -6.64
C PHE A 321 -15.03 -11.27 -7.26
N ARG A 322 -15.17 -11.29 -8.59
CA ARG A 322 -15.62 -12.46 -9.34
C ARG A 322 -14.62 -13.62 -9.18
N PRO A 323 -15.08 -14.88 -9.01
CA PRO A 323 -14.18 -16.03 -8.86
C PRO A 323 -13.41 -16.37 -10.14
N GLU A 324 -13.92 -16.01 -11.32
CA GLU A 324 -13.28 -16.21 -12.62
C GLU A 324 -12.34 -15.06 -13.05
N ALA A 325 -12.36 -13.91 -12.36
CA ALA A 325 -11.58 -12.73 -12.72
C ALA A 325 -10.24 -12.68 -11.98
N GLU A 326 -9.22 -12.17 -12.67
CA GLU A 326 -8.00 -11.73 -12.00
C GLU A 326 -8.26 -10.44 -11.22
N LYS A 327 -7.73 -10.38 -10.00
CA LYS A 327 -8.04 -9.34 -9.03
C LYS A 327 -6.92 -8.32 -9.02
N HIS A 328 -7.21 -7.09 -9.38
CA HIS A 328 -6.25 -6.00 -9.40
C HIS A 328 -6.66 -4.89 -8.45
N LEU A 329 -5.76 -4.49 -7.55
CA LEU A 329 -5.85 -3.20 -6.87
C LEU A 329 -4.90 -2.21 -7.55
N ILE A 330 -5.28 -0.95 -7.61
CA ILE A 330 -4.42 0.16 -8.04
C ILE A 330 -4.42 1.19 -6.92
N LEU A 331 -3.39 1.15 -6.07
CA LEU A 331 -3.20 2.18 -5.04
C LEU A 331 -2.71 3.47 -5.70
N VAL A 332 -3.36 4.59 -5.36
CA VAL A 332 -2.97 5.93 -5.84
C VAL A 332 -2.92 6.88 -4.64
N THR A 333 -1.74 7.42 -4.33
CA THR A 333 -1.46 8.32 -3.17
C THR A 333 -0.18 9.12 -3.44
N ASP A 334 -0.05 10.32 -2.84
CA ASP A 334 1.22 11.07 -2.84
C ASP A 334 2.00 11.05 -1.52
N GLU A 335 1.59 10.22 -0.56
CA GLU A 335 2.24 10.08 0.76
C GLU A 335 2.71 8.63 1.07
N PRO A 336 3.60 8.46 2.07
CA PRO A 336 3.90 7.16 2.66
C PRO A 336 2.66 6.44 3.18
N ALA A 337 2.58 5.11 3.07
CA ALA A 337 1.45 4.39 3.62
C ALA A 337 1.48 4.44 5.15
N THR A 338 0.35 4.78 5.78
CA THR A 338 0.20 4.76 7.24
C THR A 338 -1.10 4.04 7.66
N THR A 339 -1.30 3.90 8.96
CA THR A 339 -2.51 3.35 9.61
C THR A 339 -2.94 4.28 10.74
N GLY A 340 -4.24 4.37 11.01
CA GLY A 340 -4.80 5.12 12.13
C GLY A 340 -4.81 4.36 13.45
N TRP A 341 -4.28 3.13 13.45
CA TRP A 341 -4.23 2.26 14.61
C TRP A 341 -3.08 2.67 15.54
N THR A 342 -3.40 3.06 16.77
CA THR A 342 -2.45 3.57 17.78
C THR A 342 -1.76 2.49 18.61
N GLU A 343 -2.06 1.21 18.36
CA GLU A 343 -1.47 0.07 19.07
C GLU A 343 0.05 -0.04 18.79
N LYS A 344 0.83 -0.52 19.76
CA LYS A 344 2.28 -0.70 19.58
C LYS A 344 2.53 -1.68 18.42
N ASN A 345 3.32 -1.24 17.45
CA ASN A 345 3.65 -1.95 16.21
C ASN A 345 2.48 -2.13 15.22
N ALA A 346 1.35 -1.43 15.37
CA ALA A 346 0.21 -1.53 14.47
C ALA A 346 0.58 -1.35 12.98
N TYR A 347 1.46 -0.40 12.66
CA TYR A 347 1.98 -0.22 11.30
C TYR A 347 2.57 -1.50 10.71
N TYR A 348 3.46 -2.18 11.42
CA TYR A 348 4.13 -3.40 10.93
C TYR A 348 3.13 -4.56 10.81
N GLN A 349 2.24 -4.73 11.80
CA GLN A 349 1.20 -5.75 11.76
C GLN A 349 0.23 -5.54 10.58
N ARG A 350 -0.20 -4.29 10.33
CA ARG A 350 -1.06 -3.91 9.20
C ARG A 350 -0.36 -4.14 7.86
N ARG A 351 0.89 -3.68 7.75
CA ARG A 351 1.76 -3.87 6.57
C ARG A 351 1.89 -5.35 6.20
N ASP A 352 2.25 -6.18 7.18
CA ASP A 352 2.55 -7.60 6.96
C ASP A 352 1.27 -8.40 6.68
N TRP A 353 0.16 -8.05 7.34
CA TRP A 353 -1.16 -8.59 7.00
C TRP A 353 -1.56 -8.25 5.56
N VAL A 354 -1.38 -7.00 5.11
CA VAL A 354 -1.75 -6.60 3.73
C VAL A 354 -0.91 -7.35 2.70
N LEU A 355 0.39 -7.53 2.94
CA LEU A 355 1.27 -8.33 2.08
C LEU A 355 0.84 -9.80 2.03
N GLN A 356 0.58 -10.40 3.20
CA GLN A 356 0.19 -11.80 3.32
C GLN A 356 -1.18 -12.05 2.67
N GLU A 357 -2.16 -11.20 2.95
CA GLU A 357 -3.53 -11.38 2.49
C GLU A 357 -3.69 -11.11 0.99
N SER A 358 -2.98 -10.12 0.44
CA SER A 358 -2.94 -9.90 -1.02
C SER A 358 -2.43 -11.16 -1.74
N GLY A 359 -1.34 -11.76 -1.23
CA GLY A 359 -0.84 -13.04 -1.72
C GLY A 359 -1.84 -14.19 -1.54
N ARG A 360 -2.43 -14.34 -0.35
CA ARG A 360 -3.40 -15.41 -0.02
C ARG A 360 -4.64 -15.37 -0.92
N GLN A 361 -5.09 -14.18 -1.30
CA GLN A 361 -6.26 -13.98 -2.15
C GLN A 361 -5.96 -13.94 -3.66
N ASN A 362 -4.69 -14.05 -4.05
CA ASN A 362 -4.20 -13.81 -5.42
C ASN A 362 -4.63 -12.43 -5.97
N VAL A 363 -4.42 -11.39 -5.17
CA VAL A 363 -4.68 -9.99 -5.53
C VAL A 363 -3.38 -9.33 -5.97
N ILE A 364 -3.34 -8.88 -7.21
CA ILE A 364 -2.23 -8.16 -7.84
C ILE A 364 -2.37 -6.67 -7.49
N VAL A 365 -1.40 -6.08 -6.80
CA VAL A 365 -1.46 -4.68 -6.37
C VAL A 365 -0.52 -3.82 -7.19
N HIS A 366 -1.05 -3.06 -8.12
CA HIS A 366 -0.31 -1.98 -8.79
C HIS A 366 -0.29 -0.75 -7.89
N VAL A 367 0.78 0.04 -7.97
CA VAL A 367 0.95 1.24 -7.16
C VAL A 367 1.41 2.40 -8.04
N LEU A 368 0.62 3.49 -8.03
CA LEU A 368 0.97 4.79 -8.57
C LEU A 368 1.14 5.75 -7.39
N GLY A 369 2.34 5.74 -6.80
CA GLY A 369 2.48 6.10 -5.39
C GLY A 369 3.74 6.87 -5.03
N TYR A 370 3.87 7.14 -3.74
CA TYR A 370 5.05 7.74 -3.14
C TYR A 370 6.26 6.78 -3.19
N ASN A 371 7.46 7.36 -3.13
CA ASN A 371 8.73 6.63 -3.24
C ASN A 371 9.19 6.07 -1.89
N GLU A 372 8.46 5.07 -1.40
CA GLU A 372 8.77 4.30 -0.18
C GLU A 372 8.98 2.80 -0.44
N TYR A 373 9.63 2.13 0.53
CA TYR A 373 9.89 0.69 0.47
C TYR A 373 8.60 -0.16 0.42
N PHE A 374 7.62 0.10 1.29
CA PHE A 374 6.42 -0.75 1.38
C PHE A 374 5.63 -0.76 0.07
N GLN A 375 5.36 0.40 -0.53
CA GLN A 375 4.66 0.50 -1.82
C GLN A 375 5.37 -0.24 -2.95
N ARG A 376 6.71 -0.17 -3.01
CA ARG A 376 7.52 -0.96 -3.97
C ARG A 376 7.42 -2.46 -3.69
N GLN A 377 7.56 -2.85 -2.42
CA GLN A 377 7.52 -4.24 -1.98
C GLN A 377 6.15 -4.88 -2.22
N LEU A 378 5.05 -4.15 -1.96
CA LEU A 378 3.68 -4.60 -2.17
C LEU A 378 3.43 -4.90 -3.66
N ALA A 379 3.83 -4.01 -4.55
CA ALA A 379 3.74 -4.26 -5.99
C ALA A 379 4.59 -5.45 -6.40
N GLN A 380 5.87 -5.46 -6.04
CA GLN A 380 6.81 -6.53 -6.41
C GLN A 380 6.36 -7.91 -5.91
N ARG A 381 5.89 -8.04 -4.67
CA ARG A 381 5.45 -9.32 -4.08
C ARG A 381 4.13 -9.84 -4.65
N THR A 382 3.31 -8.97 -5.23
CA THR A 382 2.01 -9.32 -5.82
C THR A 382 2.05 -9.38 -7.35
N ASN A 383 3.24 -9.30 -7.97
CA ASN A 383 3.45 -9.17 -9.42
C ASN A 383 2.71 -7.97 -10.05
N GLY A 384 2.50 -6.91 -9.27
CA GLY A 384 1.99 -5.62 -9.75
C GLY A 384 3.11 -4.67 -10.17
N LEU A 385 2.73 -3.59 -10.86
CA LEU A 385 3.65 -2.56 -11.31
C LEU A 385 3.71 -1.40 -10.30
N TRP A 386 4.91 -1.02 -9.85
CA TRP A 386 5.14 0.22 -9.10
C TRP A 386 5.59 1.33 -10.06
N GLN A 387 4.97 2.50 -9.95
CA GLN A 387 5.37 3.74 -10.62
C GLN A 387 5.28 4.91 -9.63
N GLU A 388 6.21 5.87 -9.75
CA GLU A 388 6.20 7.09 -8.94
C GLU A 388 5.05 8.00 -9.40
N ILE A 389 4.28 8.55 -8.46
CA ILE A 389 3.17 9.43 -8.79
C ILE A 389 3.66 10.74 -9.45
N PRO A 390 3.21 11.08 -10.67
CA PRO A 390 3.69 12.28 -11.34
C PRO A 390 3.29 13.57 -10.62
N GLY A 391 4.24 14.47 -10.42
CA GLY A 391 3.99 15.71 -9.68
C GLY A 391 3.90 15.54 -8.16
N GLY A 392 4.00 14.32 -7.62
CA GLY A 392 4.37 14.11 -6.21
C GLY A 392 5.63 14.93 -5.92
N GLN A 393 5.63 15.69 -4.82
CA GLN A 393 6.49 16.87 -4.73
C GLN A 393 7.99 16.57 -4.87
N ARG A 394 8.55 16.89 -6.05
CA ARG A 394 9.98 17.21 -6.15
C ARG A 394 10.22 18.48 -5.32
N PRO A 395 11.25 18.51 -4.43
CA PRO A 395 11.47 19.63 -3.52
C PRO A 395 12.03 20.85 -4.27
N SER A 396 11.16 21.53 -5.00
CA SER A 396 11.44 22.80 -5.66
C SER A 396 11.17 23.95 -4.70
N SER A 397 12.23 24.70 -4.39
CA SER A 397 12.21 25.84 -3.47
C SER A 397 11.29 26.96 -3.97
N VAL A 398 10.08 27.07 -3.41
CA VAL A 398 9.24 28.26 -3.56
C VAL A 398 9.01 28.87 -2.18
N VAL A 399 9.74 29.96 -1.92
CA VAL A 399 9.54 30.78 -0.73
C VAL A 399 8.23 31.55 -0.89
N VAL A 400 7.19 31.14 -0.16
CA VAL A 400 6.01 31.97 0.08
C VAL A 400 6.05 32.45 1.52
N GLN A 401 6.37 33.74 1.71
CA GLN A 401 6.16 34.39 3.00
C GLN A 401 4.66 34.55 3.23
N GLY A 402 4.09 33.68 4.06
CA GLY A 402 2.68 33.71 4.47
C GLY A 402 2.55 33.15 5.88
N THR A 403 1.91 33.90 6.77
CA THR A 403 1.88 33.61 8.21
C THR A 403 0.92 32.47 8.56
N GLY A 404 1.44 31.33 9.03
CA GLY A 404 0.66 30.32 9.76
C GLY A 404 1.11 28.88 9.52
N LEU A 405 1.57 28.22 10.60
CA LEU A 405 1.93 26.78 10.72
C LEU A 405 3.21 26.34 9.96
N PRO A 406 4.23 25.77 10.64
CA PRO A 406 5.50 25.38 10.01
C PRO A 406 5.40 24.04 9.26
N THR A 407 5.79 24.05 7.99
CA THR A 407 5.84 22.89 7.10
C THR A 407 7.01 21.93 7.45
N SER A 408 6.73 20.82 8.13
CA SER A 408 7.78 19.92 8.67
C SER A 408 8.18 18.73 7.76
N ARG A 409 7.45 18.47 6.65
CA ARG A 409 7.69 17.34 5.72
C ARG A 409 9.08 17.36 5.05
N SER A 410 9.73 18.53 4.97
CA SER A 410 10.99 18.71 4.22
C SER A 410 12.26 18.19 4.90
N SER A 411 12.20 17.85 6.19
CA SER A 411 13.39 17.43 6.95
C SER A 411 13.54 15.91 7.01
N ASN A 412 12.44 15.18 7.16
CA ASN A 412 12.48 13.72 7.26
C ASN A 412 12.93 13.08 5.93
N TRP A 413 12.59 13.62 4.75
CA TRP A 413 13.11 13.06 3.48
C TRP A 413 14.63 13.18 3.35
N LYS A 414 15.25 14.23 3.91
CA LYS A 414 16.73 14.40 3.90
C LYS A 414 17.40 13.33 4.75
N LEU A 415 16.79 12.99 5.89
CA LEU A 415 17.22 11.89 6.73
C LEU A 415 17.09 10.55 5.98
N LEU A 416 15.91 10.23 5.45
CA LEU A 416 15.67 8.98 4.70
C LEU A 416 16.62 8.85 3.50
N LYS A 417 16.86 9.94 2.76
CA LYS A 417 17.86 9.96 1.68
C LYS A 417 19.26 9.65 2.18
N SER A 418 19.67 10.20 3.33
CA SER A 418 20.99 9.96 3.90
C SER A 418 21.18 8.48 4.27
N PHE A 419 20.20 7.87 4.95
CA PHE A 419 20.20 6.43 5.23
C PHE A 419 20.28 5.57 3.95
N ARG A 420 19.45 5.88 2.95
CA ARG A 420 19.44 5.21 1.64
C ARG A 420 20.79 5.33 0.91
N ASP A 421 21.43 6.49 0.97
CA ASP A 421 22.73 6.72 0.32
C ASP A 421 23.88 6.01 1.05
N ILE A 422 23.79 5.83 2.38
CA ILE A 422 24.75 5.02 3.16
C ILE A 422 24.54 3.52 2.88
N ALA A 423 23.31 3.02 2.90
CA ALA A 423 23.02 1.62 2.51
C ALA A 423 23.56 1.27 1.12
N ARG A 424 23.41 2.17 0.14
CA ARG A 424 24.00 2.04 -1.21
C ARG A 424 25.53 2.12 -1.23
N HIS A 425 26.13 2.90 -0.33
CA HIS A 425 27.58 2.99 -0.21
C HIS A 425 28.14 1.64 0.24
N ILE A 426 27.61 1.11 1.34
CA ILE A 426 27.95 -0.20 1.90
C ILE A 426 27.87 -1.27 0.80
N ALA A 427 26.72 -1.40 0.12
CA ALA A 427 26.52 -2.40 -0.93
C ALA A 427 27.54 -2.31 -2.09
N ARG A 428 27.86 -1.09 -2.54
CA ARG A 428 28.87 -0.91 -3.60
C ARG A 428 30.28 -1.26 -3.13
N THR A 429 30.61 -0.96 -1.87
CA THR A 429 31.91 -1.32 -1.30
C THR A 429 32.05 -2.82 -1.06
N SER A 430 30.97 -3.54 -0.72
CA SER A 430 30.98 -5.01 -0.63
C SER A 430 31.18 -5.66 -1.98
N ASP A 431 30.44 -5.24 -3.00
CA ASP A 431 30.59 -5.75 -4.37
C ASP A 431 32.04 -5.57 -4.87
N ALA A 432 32.62 -4.37 -4.70
CA ALA A 432 33.97 -4.05 -5.13
C ALA A 432 35.07 -4.85 -4.41
N ASN A 433 34.86 -5.16 -3.12
CA ASN A 433 35.78 -5.97 -2.33
C ASN A 433 35.57 -7.48 -2.53
N SER A 434 34.42 -7.90 -3.05
CA SER A 434 34.07 -9.31 -3.26
C SER A 434 34.79 -9.92 -4.48
N LYS A 435 35.97 -10.52 -4.24
CA LYS A 435 36.54 -11.54 -5.14
C LYS A 435 35.99 -12.95 -4.87
N ILE A 436 35.05 -13.07 -3.93
CA ILE A 436 34.45 -14.31 -3.44
C ILE A 436 32.93 -14.12 -3.53
N SER A 437 32.21 -15.12 -4.02
CA SER A 437 30.78 -15.04 -4.40
C SER A 437 29.79 -14.87 -3.24
N ASP A 438 30.27 -14.83 -2.01
CA ASP A 438 29.48 -14.76 -0.78
C ASP A 438 29.98 -13.58 0.07
N ALA A 439 29.61 -12.36 -0.34
CA ALA A 439 30.07 -11.11 0.25
C ALA A 439 29.35 -10.81 1.57
N ALA A 440 29.70 -11.53 2.64
CA ALA A 440 29.14 -11.27 3.97
C ALA A 440 29.59 -9.89 4.51
N VAL A 441 28.64 -9.11 5.03
CA VAL A 441 28.86 -7.77 5.59
C VAL A 441 28.34 -7.68 7.04
N GLU A 442 29.18 -7.22 7.96
CA GLU A 442 28.80 -6.98 9.35
C GLU A 442 28.75 -5.49 9.63
N ILE A 443 27.56 -5.01 10.02
CA ILE A 443 27.27 -3.59 10.18
C ILE A 443 27.02 -3.32 11.66
N VAL A 444 27.87 -2.54 12.31
CA VAL A 444 27.67 -2.09 13.69
C VAL A 444 27.12 -0.67 13.66
N ILE A 445 25.89 -0.51 14.11
CA ILE A 445 25.30 0.81 14.30
C ILE A 445 25.75 1.33 15.67
N VAL A 446 26.44 2.47 15.67
CA VAL A 446 26.90 3.20 16.86
C VAL A 446 26.03 4.44 16.96
N LEU A 447 25.02 4.39 17.82
CA LEU A 447 23.96 5.40 17.91
C LEU A 447 24.07 6.17 19.22
N ASP A 448 24.16 7.49 19.12
CA ASP A 448 24.02 8.38 20.26
C ASP A 448 22.62 8.24 20.85
N TYR A 449 22.60 8.08 22.18
CA TYR A 449 21.40 7.83 22.98
C TYR A 449 21.23 8.86 24.11
N SER A 450 21.88 10.01 23.96
CA SER A 450 21.76 11.22 24.78
C SER A 450 20.35 11.83 24.78
N LEU A 451 20.16 12.89 25.57
CA LEU A 451 18.88 13.61 25.64
C LEU A 451 18.56 14.48 24.40
N SER A 452 19.55 14.94 23.63
CA SER A 452 19.33 15.70 22.38
C SER A 452 18.60 14.85 21.33
N MET A 453 18.90 13.54 21.33
CA MET A 453 18.34 12.54 20.42
C MET A 453 16.90 12.09 20.77
N ALA A 454 16.35 12.49 21.92
CA ALA A 454 15.00 12.12 22.36
C ALA A 454 13.90 12.48 21.36
N GLY A 455 13.98 13.67 20.75
CA GLY A 455 13.05 14.10 19.69
C GLY A 455 13.30 13.46 18.32
N LYS A 456 14.41 12.72 18.16
CA LYS A 456 14.95 12.26 16.87
C LYS A 456 14.71 10.77 16.64
N ILE A 457 14.54 9.98 17.71
CA ILE A 457 14.42 8.53 17.65
C ILE A 457 13.29 8.02 16.73
N ALA A 458 12.15 8.71 16.67
CA ALA A 458 11.04 8.33 15.79
C ALA A 458 11.41 8.43 14.30
N ALA A 459 12.09 9.51 13.90
CA ALA A 459 12.57 9.71 12.54
C ALA A 459 13.75 8.75 12.22
N LEU A 460 14.61 8.47 13.20
CA LEU A 460 15.69 7.47 13.08
C LEU A 460 15.14 6.06 12.84
N ARG A 461 14.05 5.65 13.52
CA ARG A 461 13.38 4.36 13.24
C ARG A 461 12.86 4.28 11.81
N GLN A 462 12.31 5.36 11.24
CA GLN A 462 11.97 5.39 9.81
C GLN A 462 13.22 5.29 8.93
N GLY A 463 14.30 5.98 9.28
CA GLY A 463 15.60 5.91 8.62
C GLY A 463 16.22 4.51 8.60
N PHE A 464 16.20 3.79 9.72
CA PHE A 464 16.65 2.42 9.81
C PHE A 464 15.79 1.45 8.98
N THR A 465 14.47 1.66 8.92
CA THR A 465 13.59 0.86 8.03
C THR A 465 13.96 1.07 6.56
N GLU A 466 14.22 2.31 6.14
CA GLU A 466 14.67 2.64 4.78
C GLU A 466 16.07 2.08 4.48
N PHE A 467 16.98 2.11 5.47
CA PHE A 467 18.34 1.56 5.37
C PHE A 467 18.32 0.05 5.16
N ILE A 468 17.66 -0.69 6.06
CA ILE A 468 17.49 -2.15 6.00
C ILE A 468 16.82 -2.53 4.67
N GLY A 469 15.69 -1.91 4.34
CA GLY A 469 14.99 -2.17 3.08
C GLY A 469 15.82 -1.82 1.84
N THR A 470 16.74 -0.86 1.91
CA THR A 470 17.68 -0.57 0.82
C THR A 470 18.76 -1.64 0.71
N ILE A 471 19.29 -2.17 1.82
CA ILE A 471 20.28 -3.25 1.83
C ILE A 471 19.67 -4.56 1.29
N ASP A 472 18.44 -4.90 1.69
CA ASP A 472 17.73 -6.09 1.21
C ASP A 472 17.62 -6.13 -0.33
N LEU A 473 17.48 -4.96 -0.98
CA LEU A 473 17.41 -4.85 -2.45
C LEU A 473 18.73 -5.21 -3.16
N PHE A 474 19.87 -5.19 -2.46
CA PHE A 474 21.17 -5.64 -2.97
C PHE A 474 21.45 -7.12 -2.69
N ALA A 475 20.55 -7.84 -2.00
CA ALA A 475 20.66 -9.26 -1.70
C ALA A 475 21.97 -9.68 -0.99
N LEU A 476 22.52 -8.79 -0.16
CA LEU A 476 23.71 -9.06 0.65
C LEU A 476 23.40 -10.03 1.80
N ASP A 477 24.35 -10.91 2.14
CA ASP A 477 24.35 -11.58 3.45
C ASP A 477 24.87 -10.58 4.47
N TYR A 478 23.99 -10.00 5.29
CA TYR A 478 24.38 -9.01 6.29
C TYR A 478 23.88 -9.37 7.69
N SER A 479 24.65 -8.94 8.69
CA SER A 479 24.20 -8.98 10.08
C SER A 479 24.47 -7.66 10.79
N ILE A 480 23.48 -7.21 11.57
CA ILE A 480 23.50 -5.91 12.26
C ILE A 480 23.83 -6.11 13.74
N GLY A 481 24.76 -5.29 14.24
CA GLY A 481 25.04 -5.08 15.66
C GLY A 481 24.57 -3.68 16.08
N LEU A 482 24.30 -3.50 17.38
CA LEU A 482 23.88 -2.22 17.94
C LEU A 482 24.67 -1.90 19.21
N MET A 483 25.31 -0.75 19.18
CA MET A 483 25.97 -0.10 20.30
C MET A 483 25.27 1.23 20.56
N LEU A 484 24.85 1.45 21.80
CA LEU A 484 24.33 2.72 22.28
C LEU A 484 25.34 3.34 23.22
N PHE A 485 25.49 4.66 23.18
CA PHE A 485 26.39 5.40 24.05
C PHE A 485 25.75 6.70 24.52
N ALA A 486 25.94 7.01 25.81
CA ALA A 486 25.61 8.27 26.48
C ALA A 486 26.17 8.25 27.92
N GLU A 487 26.49 9.41 28.50
CA GLU A 487 27.00 9.50 29.89
C GLU A 487 25.90 9.96 30.87
N ALA A 488 25.23 9.03 31.54
CA ALA A 488 24.10 9.30 32.42
C ALA A 488 24.49 9.80 33.82
N LYS A 489 25.10 10.98 33.91
CA LYS A 489 25.53 11.61 35.18
C LYS A 489 24.43 11.73 36.27
N ASN A 490 23.13 11.65 35.93
CA ASN A 490 22.01 11.89 36.88
C ASN A 490 20.74 11.03 36.69
N ALA A 491 20.73 10.01 35.81
CA ALA A 491 19.48 9.36 35.39
C ALA A 491 19.36 7.89 35.84
N VAL A 492 18.40 7.61 36.74
CA VAL A 492 18.08 6.24 37.17
C VAL A 492 17.47 5.46 36.00
N ASN A 493 18.16 4.38 35.59
CA ASN A 493 17.87 3.51 34.44
C ASN A 493 18.30 4.01 33.04
N ALA A 494 19.02 5.12 32.91
CA ALA A 494 19.63 5.49 31.63
C ALA A 494 20.93 4.71 31.37
N ILE A 495 21.42 4.78 30.14
CA ILE A 495 22.70 4.19 29.73
C ILE A 495 23.84 5.07 30.27
N ASP A 496 24.81 4.46 30.95
CA ASP A 496 26.00 5.14 31.45
C ASP A 496 27.25 4.59 30.74
N GLY A 497 27.96 5.47 30.04
CA GLY A 497 29.05 5.12 29.13
C GLY A 497 28.55 4.38 27.89
N VAL A 498 29.09 3.18 27.66
CA VAL A 498 29.02 2.49 26.37
C VAL A 498 28.40 1.10 26.52
N THR A 499 27.20 0.90 25.97
CA THR A 499 26.46 -0.36 26.04
C THR A 499 26.33 -1.03 24.68
N VAL A 500 26.98 -2.18 24.53
CA VAL A 500 26.77 -3.10 23.40
C VAL A 500 25.51 -3.93 23.69
N LEU A 501 24.40 -3.58 23.03
CA LEU A 501 23.13 -4.31 23.17
C LEU A 501 23.07 -5.55 22.28
N ALA A 502 23.67 -5.48 21.10
CA ALA A 502 23.68 -6.58 20.15
C ALA A 502 25.03 -6.68 19.43
N GLN A 503 25.58 -7.89 19.43
CA GLN A 503 26.64 -8.29 18.50
C GLN A 503 26.06 -8.36 17.07
N PRO A 504 26.88 -8.33 16.00
CA PRO A 504 26.43 -8.42 14.62
C PRO A 504 25.87 -9.80 14.25
N THR A 505 24.69 -10.11 14.80
CA THR A 505 23.92 -11.34 14.61
C THR A 505 22.43 -11.07 14.42
N LEU A 506 21.98 -9.80 14.50
CA LEU A 506 20.60 -9.44 14.19
C LEU A 506 20.41 -9.43 12.66
N THR A 507 19.61 -10.37 12.18
CA THR A 507 18.99 -10.36 10.84
C THR A 507 17.50 -9.98 10.90
N ASP A 508 16.99 -9.69 12.10
CA ASP A 508 15.58 -9.42 12.39
C ASP A 508 15.38 -7.93 12.68
N PRO A 509 14.73 -7.16 11.77
CA PRO A 509 14.49 -5.74 11.94
C PRO A 509 13.60 -5.42 13.15
N GLU A 510 12.67 -6.29 13.55
CA GLU A 510 11.80 -6.02 14.69
C GLU A 510 12.58 -6.08 16.01
N LYS A 511 13.47 -7.07 16.16
CA LYS A 511 14.36 -7.16 17.33
C LYS A 511 15.23 -5.91 17.44
N PHE A 512 15.83 -5.47 16.32
CA PHE A 512 16.60 -4.22 16.28
C PHE A 512 15.74 -3.00 16.70
N MET A 513 14.54 -2.85 16.14
CA MET A 513 13.62 -1.74 16.46
C MET A 513 13.07 -1.76 17.89
N ASN A 514 13.10 -2.89 18.59
CA ASN A 514 12.74 -3.01 20.01
C ASN A 514 13.90 -2.63 20.95
N LEU A 515 15.16 -2.74 20.52
CA LEU A 515 16.31 -2.25 21.31
C LEU A 515 16.31 -0.71 21.41
N LEU A 516 15.75 -0.03 20.40
CA LEU A 516 15.53 1.42 20.35
C LEU A 516 14.36 1.92 21.22
N THR A 517 13.94 1.16 22.24
CA THR A 517 12.92 1.58 23.22
C THR A 517 13.47 1.74 24.65
N LEU A 518 14.78 1.67 24.83
CA LEU A 518 15.41 2.01 26.11
C LEU A 518 15.23 3.51 26.42
N PRO A 519 15.26 3.93 27.69
CA PRO A 519 15.27 5.34 28.04
C PRO A 519 16.59 6.01 27.60
N MET A 520 16.47 7.15 26.93
CA MET A 520 17.60 8.04 26.62
C MET A 520 18.00 8.86 27.85
N GLY A 521 19.26 9.27 27.93
CA GLY A 521 19.77 10.05 29.06
C GLY A 521 21.27 10.27 28.97
N GLY A 522 21.74 11.43 29.44
CA GLY A 522 23.16 11.76 29.48
C GLY A 522 23.67 12.64 28.34
N ASP A 523 24.98 12.90 28.39
CA ASP A 523 25.75 13.69 27.40
C ASP A 523 26.45 12.77 26.37
N GLU A 524 26.83 13.27 25.20
CA GLU A 524 27.47 12.47 24.13
C GLU A 524 28.99 12.31 24.31
N HIS A 525 29.48 11.05 24.39
CA HIS A 525 30.91 10.70 24.46
C HIS A 525 31.31 9.68 23.36
N LEU A 526 31.26 10.09 22.08
CA LEU A 526 31.53 9.22 20.93
C LEU A 526 32.95 8.63 20.90
N ILE A 527 33.99 9.40 21.28
CA ILE A 527 35.36 8.89 21.22
C ILE A 527 35.53 7.71 22.20
N ASP A 528 34.96 7.85 23.40
CA ASP A 528 34.95 6.81 24.44
C ASP A 528 34.14 5.58 23.97
N ALA A 529 33.04 5.78 23.24
CA ALA A 529 32.30 4.70 22.59
C ALA A 529 33.13 3.91 21.57
N MET A 530 33.98 4.59 20.80
CA MET A 530 34.84 3.95 19.81
C MET A 530 36.02 3.22 20.46
N VAL A 531 36.66 3.81 21.47
CA VAL A 531 37.81 3.19 22.17
C VAL A 531 37.37 2.02 23.07
N GLU A 532 36.34 2.21 23.90
CA GLU A 532 35.91 1.17 24.83
C GLU A 532 34.88 0.20 24.25
N GLY A 533 34.01 0.65 23.35
CA GLY A 533 32.88 -0.12 22.86
C GLY A 533 33.23 -1.02 21.68
N LEU A 534 33.88 -0.46 20.65
CA LEU A 534 34.10 -1.17 19.40
C LEU A 534 34.97 -2.44 19.54
N PRO A 535 36.03 -2.49 20.37
CA PRO A 535 36.78 -3.72 20.63
C PRO A 535 35.98 -4.84 21.34
N LYS A 536 34.83 -4.52 21.94
CA LYS A 536 33.92 -5.52 22.56
C LYS A 536 33.01 -6.20 21.50
N ILE A 537 33.02 -5.73 20.24
CA ILE A 537 32.30 -6.36 19.13
C ILE A 537 33.11 -7.52 18.55
N ARG A 538 32.46 -8.67 18.38
CA ARG A 538 33.03 -9.87 17.76
C ARG A 538 32.63 -9.95 16.30
N PHE A 539 33.49 -9.43 15.43
CA PHE A 539 33.36 -9.57 13.99
C PHE A 539 33.79 -10.97 13.50
N ARG A 540 33.10 -11.50 12.49
CA ARG A 540 33.49 -12.66 11.68
C ARG A 540 34.58 -12.28 10.65
N GLN A 541 34.88 -13.20 9.74
CA GLN A 541 35.69 -12.97 8.54
C GLN A 541 34.80 -12.41 7.41
N ALA A 542 34.25 -11.23 7.65
CA ALA A 542 33.34 -10.50 6.77
C ALA A 542 33.89 -9.08 6.51
N GLN A 543 33.31 -8.34 5.56
CA GLN A 543 33.54 -6.88 5.52
C GLN A 543 32.93 -6.26 6.78
N ARG A 544 33.65 -5.35 7.42
CA ARG A 544 33.24 -4.72 8.67
C ARG A 544 32.92 -3.26 8.42
N VAL A 545 31.69 -2.87 8.71
CA VAL A 545 31.22 -1.49 8.61
C VAL A 545 30.76 -1.03 9.98
N VAL A 546 31.13 0.19 10.35
CA VAL A 546 30.55 0.93 11.46
C VAL A 546 29.74 2.07 10.89
N PHE A 547 28.50 2.21 11.34
CA PHE A 547 27.64 3.33 10.97
C PHE A 547 27.36 4.17 12.23
N ILE A 548 28.02 5.32 12.32
CA ILE A 548 27.91 6.26 13.44
C ILE A 548 26.73 7.21 13.18
N ILE A 549 25.88 7.43 14.19
CA ILE A 549 24.74 8.35 14.14
C ILE A 549 24.73 9.20 15.41
N THR A 550 24.81 10.52 15.24
CA THR A 550 24.87 11.54 16.33
C THR A 550 24.29 12.86 15.83
N ASP A 551 23.87 13.74 16.74
CA ASP A 551 23.54 15.13 16.43
C ASP A 551 24.51 16.19 16.98
N GLU A 552 25.57 15.80 17.70
CA GLU A 552 26.58 16.69 18.29
C GLU A 552 28.02 16.40 17.79
N PRO A 553 28.96 17.35 17.95
CA PRO A 553 30.37 17.11 17.64
C PRO A 553 30.97 16.04 18.56
N SER A 554 31.95 15.29 18.06
CA SER A 554 32.57 14.21 18.84
C SER A 554 33.26 14.74 20.10
N THR A 555 32.89 14.19 21.26
CA THR A 555 33.60 14.42 22.54
C THR A 555 34.04 13.10 23.18
N GLY A 556 34.91 13.19 24.18
CA GLY A 556 35.44 12.06 24.93
C GLY A 556 36.53 12.45 25.92
N ASN A 557 36.92 11.48 26.75
CA ASN A 557 38.08 11.51 27.62
C ASN A 557 39.34 10.96 26.93
N TYR A 558 39.16 10.16 25.87
CA TYR A 558 40.24 9.61 25.03
C TYR A 558 40.66 10.57 23.91
N ASP A 559 41.85 10.34 23.35
CA ASP A 559 42.34 11.08 22.19
C ASP A 559 41.68 10.60 20.88
N VAL A 560 41.53 11.51 19.93
CA VAL A 560 41.02 11.26 18.57
C VAL A 560 41.89 10.22 17.87
N ASP A 561 43.21 10.30 18.01
CA ASP A 561 44.16 9.36 17.42
C ASP A 561 43.99 7.93 17.96
N GLU A 562 43.62 7.77 19.24
CA GLU A 562 43.40 6.44 19.85
C GLU A 562 42.14 5.77 19.27
N ALA A 563 41.05 6.53 19.10
CA ALA A 563 39.84 6.02 18.43
C ALA A 563 40.09 5.68 16.95
N LEU A 564 40.93 6.46 16.25
CA LEU A 564 41.34 6.18 14.87
C LEU A 564 42.23 4.92 14.79
N ASP A 565 43.15 4.73 15.73
CA ASP A 565 43.98 3.53 15.85
C ASP A 565 43.13 2.27 16.08
N VAL A 566 42.09 2.35 16.93
CA VAL A 566 41.12 1.26 17.11
C VAL A 566 40.41 0.93 15.81
N CYS A 567 39.89 1.93 15.08
CA CYS A 567 39.23 1.71 13.78
C CYS A 567 40.17 1.05 12.75
N ARG A 568 41.42 1.53 12.67
CA ARG A 568 42.45 0.98 11.77
C ARG A 568 42.83 -0.45 12.16
N SER A 569 42.99 -0.74 13.45
CA SER A 569 43.35 -2.09 13.96
C SER A 569 42.26 -3.15 13.68
N LEU A 570 40.98 -2.74 13.72
CA LEU A 570 39.85 -3.61 13.42
C LEU A 570 39.53 -3.70 11.92
N ASN A 571 40.19 -2.89 11.09
CA ASN A 571 39.96 -2.77 9.64
C ASN A 571 38.47 -2.57 9.33
N VAL A 572 37.86 -1.57 9.97
CA VAL A 572 36.46 -1.17 9.75
C VAL A 572 36.38 0.00 8.77
N GLN A 573 35.37 -0.02 7.91
CA GLN A 573 34.92 1.14 7.15
C GLN A 573 33.91 1.92 8.01
N VAL A 574 34.05 3.25 8.14
CA VAL A 574 33.20 4.05 9.03
C VAL A 574 32.39 5.07 8.24
N ASP A 575 31.09 4.80 8.11
CA ASP A 575 30.12 5.74 7.57
C ASP A 575 29.50 6.57 8.71
N VAL A 576 29.23 7.86 8.48
CA VAL A 576 28.78 8.80 9.54
C VAL A 576 27.54 9.58 9.10
N LEU A 577 26.56 9.67 10.00
CA LEU A 577 25.45 10.62 9.95
C LEU A 577 25.55 11.55 11.16
N GLY A 578 26.12 12.75 10.96
CA GLY A 578 26.49 13.67 12.05
C GLY A 578 26.23 15.14 11.71
N PRO A 579 26.43 16.08 12.66
CA PRO A 579 26.31 17.52 12.40
C PRO A 579 27.40 18.02 11.44
N LEU A 580 27.21 19.20 10.84
CA LEU A 580 28.15 19.74 9.86
C LEU A 580 29.55 19.95 10.47
N PRO A 581 30.63 19.29 9.96
CA PRO A 581 31.98 19.47 10.47
C PRO A 581 32.48 20.91 10.42
N ALA A 582 33.43 21.24 11.30
CA ALA A 582 33.94 22.59 11.43
C ALA A 582 34.67 23.07 10.15
N GLY A 583 34.07 24.00 9.42
CA GLY A 583 34.59 24.51 8.15
C GLY A 583 34.13 23.74 6.91
N ALA A 584 33.36 22.66 7.07
CA ALA A 584 32.73 21.97 5.94
C ALA A 584 31.55 22.77 5.37
N THR A 585 31.18 22.47 4.12
CA THR A 585 29.96 23.02 3.50
C THR A 585 29.05 21.90 3.02
N ASN A 586 27.74 22.18 2.96
CA ASN A 586 26.75 21.24 2.41
C ASN A 586 27.11 20.74 0.99
N ARG A 587 27.78 21.59 0.20
CA ARG A 587 28.27 21.23 -1.13
C ARG A 587 29.37 20.18 -1.08
N MET A 588 30.30 20.29 -0.12
CA MET A 588 31.40 19.34 0.04
C MET A 588 30.90 17.93 0.41
N ILE A 589 29.93 17.85 1.32
CA ILE A 589 29.26 16.60 1.70
C ILE A 589 28.51 15.99 0.49
N ALA A 590 27.81 16.82 -0.29
CA ALA A 590 27.02 16.36 -1.44
C ALA A 590 27.89 15.87 -2.62
N GLU A 591 29.05 16.49 -2.84
CA GLU A 591 30.00 16.13 -3.92
C GLU A 591 31.05 15.09 -3.46
N GLY A 592 31.07 14.69 -2.18
CA GLY A 592 31.93 13.63 -1.67
C GLY A 592 33.41 14.02 -1.57
N TYR A 593 33.72 15.31 -1.39
CA TYR A 593 35.10 15.75 -1.16
C TYR A 593 35.59 15.33 0.23
N GLN A 594 36.92 15.27 0.37
CA GLN A 594 37.57 15.19 1.68
C GLN A 594 37.04 16.30 2.59
N LEU A 595 36.62 15.90 3.79
CA LEU A 595 36.06 16.81 4.76
C LEU A 595 37.18 17.62 5.43
N PRO A 596 37.06 18.95 5.52
CA PRO A 596 37.96 19.78 6.29
C PRO A 596 37.60 19.71 7.78
N GLY A 597 38.61 19.81 8.64
CA GLY A 597 38.44 19.80 10.09
C GLY A 597 39.22 18.66 10.72
N ASP A 598 39.69 18.92 11.95
CA ASP A 598 40.41 17.95 12.78
C ASP A 598 39.44 17.19 13.72
N ASP A 599 38.13 17.21 13.43
CA ASP A 599 37.14 16.44 14.19
C ASP A 599 37.17 14.94 13.83
N PHE A 600 36.92 14.11 14.84
CA PHE A 600 37.01 12.65 14.72
C PHE A 600 36.13 12.10 13.59
N GLN A 601 34.90 12.61 13.44
CA GLN A 601 33.95 12.20 12.41
C GLN A 601 34.51 12.43 10.98
N SER A 602 35.12 13.58 10.71
CA SER A 602 35.74 13.87 9.41
C SER A 602 36.98 13.02 9.18
N LEU A 603 37.85 12.90 10.19
CA LEU A 603 39.08 12.13 10.12
C LEU A 603 38.82 10.64 9.90
N VAL A 604 37.86 10.04 10.61
CA VAL A 604 37.58 8.59 10.51
C VAL A 604 36.96 8.24 9.16
N VAL A 605 36.07 9.07 8.61
CA VAL A 605 35.52 8.90 7.26
C VAL A 605 36.64 8.97 6.21
N ASN A 606 37.47 10.01 6.27
CA ASN A 606 38.59 10.22 5.34
C ASN A 606 39.63 9.08 5.41
N GLN A 607 39.92 8.53 6.60
CA GLN A 607 40.92 7.46 6.77
C GLN A 607 40.41 6.06 6.43
N THR A 608 39.12 5.79 6.65
CA THR A 608 38.54 4.44 6.47
C THR A 608 37.81 4.24 5.13
N GLY A 609 37.71 5.28 4.31
CA GLY A 609 37.04 5.23 3.00
C GLY A 609 35.51 5.17 3.10
N GLY A 610 34.94 5.60 4.22
CA GLY A 610 33.50 5.74 4.40
C GLY A 610 32.92 6.97 3.71
N ILE A 611 31.65 7.26 3.98
CA ILE A 611 30.99 8.52 3.62
C ILE A 611 30.37 9.22 4.82
N PHE A 612 30.32 10.54 4.73
CA PHE A 612 29.62 11.39 5.68
C PHE A 612 28.29 11.88 5.10
N ARG A 613 27.26 11.98 5.94
CA ARG A 613 25.97 12.61 5.65
C ARG A 613 25.57 13.53 6.79
N LEU A 614 24.89 14.62 6.44
CA LEU A 614 24.45 15.61 7.41
C LEU A 614 23.19 15.14 8.14
N MET A 615 23.29 15.05 9.47
CA MET A 615 22.15 14.88 10.37
C MET A 615 21.30 16.17 10.36
N PRO A 616 19.99 16.13 10.03
CA PRO A 616 19.18 17.34 9.97
C PRO A 616 18.96 17.96 11.36
N ASN A 617 19.36 19.23 11.53
CA ASN A 617 19.23 19.97 12.80
C ASN A 617 17.80 19.96 13.36
N SER A 618 16.80 20.04 12.48
CA SER A 618 15.39 19.86 12.82
C SER A 618 14.91 18.51 12.28
N LEU A 619 14.56 17.57 13.15
CA LEU A 619 13.77 16.40 12.79
C LEU A 619 12.35 16.59 13.31
N ALA A 620 11.37 16.27 12.47
CA ALA A 620 9.97 16.44 12.83
C ALA A 620 9.55 15.26 13.71
N ILE A 621 9.24 15.53 14.98
CA ILE A 621 8.45 14.61 15.80
C ILE A 621 7.09 14.49 15.10
N ALA A 622 6.76 13.31 14.60
CA ALA A 622 5.37 12.94 14.43
C ALA A 622 4.80 12.80 15.84
N ASP A 623 3.82 13.63 16.20
CA ASP A 623 3.35 13.78 17.59
C ASP A 623 3.08 12.43 18.26
N ALA A 624 3.96 12.03 19.18
CA ALA A 624 3.83 10.79 19.95
C ALA A 624 2.81 10.91 21.11
N ASN A 625 2.02 11.99 21.13
CA ASN A 625 0.99 12.30 22.10
C ASN A 625 -0.34 12.61 21.39
N GLN A 626 -0.92 11.59 20.74
CA GLN A 626 -2.36 11.52 20.41
C GLN A 626 -2.80 10.07 20.17
#